data_AF-A0A822Y5L7-F1
#
_entry.id   AF-A0A822Y5L7-F1
#
_cell.length_a   1.000
_cell.length_b   1.000
_cell.length_c   1.000
_cell.angle_alpha   90.00
_cell.angle_beta   90.00
_cell.angle_gamma   90.00
#
_symmetry.space_group_name_H-M   'P 1'
#
loop_
_entity.id
_entity.type
_entity.pdbx_description
1 polymer ?
#
loop_
_entity_poly.entity_id
_entity_poly.type
_entity_poly.pdbx_seq_one_letter_code
_entity_poly.pdbx_strand_id
1 'polypeptide(L)'
;MEYSKKWKYWMIELLSIACLSIAAKFTEVSIPPLHDLQMEDLDHSFQENTIQRMELTVLKVLDWRINCVTTHSYVDLLTWHLNSLQPLLHEAITSRLNELLLGSLSDPIFLEFRPCIVTLSALKCCLEELLPSKADAHISNISSFVPQVQRVRYLI
;
A
#
# COMPACT_ATOMS: atom_id res chain seq x y z
N MET A 1 -27.07 -0.79 26.11
CA MET A 1 -27.46 -0.36 24.75
C MET A 1 -26.23 -0.49 23.89
N GLU A 2 -26.11 -1.55 23.08
CA GLU A 2 -24.89 -1.78 22.30
C GLU A 2 -25.28 -2.23 20.88
N TYR A 3 -25.61 -1.25 20.05
CA TYR A 3 -25.83 -1.45 18.62
C TYR A 3 -24.46 -1.49 17.92
N SER A 4 -23.73 -2.60 18.05
CA SER A 4 -22.66 -2.89 17.10
C SER A 4 -23.33 -3.27 15.78
N LYS A 5 -23.46 -2.30 14.86
CA LYS A 5 -23.95 -2.53 13.50
C LYS A 5 -23.00 -3.52 12.82
N LYS A 6 -23.38 -4.79 12.78
CA LYS A 6 -22.72 -5.80 11.96
C LYS A 6 -22.80 -5.35 10.49
N TRP A 7 -21.69 -4.88 9.92
CA TRP A 7 -21.61 -4.57 8.50
C TRP A 7 -22.01 -5.82 7.71
N LYS A 8 -22.93 -5.66 6.78
CA LYS A 8 -23.32 -6.76 5.90
C LYS A 8 -22.19 -6.95 4.88
N TYR A 9 -21.93 -8.20 4.51
CA TYR A 9 -20.84 -8.57 3.61
C TYR A 9 -20.83 -7.76 2.30
N TRP A 10 -21.99 -7.61 1.63
CA TRP A 10 -22.15 -6.78 0.44
C TRP A 10 -21.73 -5.31 0.61
N MET A 11 -21.83 -4.76 1.83
CA MET A 11 -21.41 -3.37 2.09
C MET A 11 -19.89 -3.24 2.07
N ILE A 12 -19.18 -4.29 2.51
CA ILE A 12 -17.72 -4.35 2.49
C ILE A 12 -17.27 -4.50 1.03
N GLU A 13 -17.88 -5.39 0.25
CA GLU A 13 -17.56 -5.55 -1.17
C GLU A 13 -17.78 -4.26 -1.96
N LEU A 14 -18.93 -3.59 -1.79
CA LEU A 14 -19.20 -2.32 -2.44
C LEU A 14 -18.19 -1.22 -2.04
N LEU A 15 -17.80 -1.17 -0.76
CA LEU A 15 -16.78 -0.25 -0.28
C LEU A 15 -15.42 -0.57 -0.92
N SER A 16 -15.01 -1.83 -0.97
CA SER A 16 -13.76 -2.27 -1.57
C SER A 16 -13.68 -1.91 -3.06
N ILE A 17 -14.73 -2.19 -3.83
CA ILE A 17 -14.80 -1.84 -5.27
C ILE A 17 -14.73 -0.33 -5.46
N ALA A 18 -15.44 0.45 -4.64
CA ALA A 18 -15.41 1.91 -4.72
C ALA A 18 -14.01 2.47 -4.39
N CYS A 19 -13.36 1.95 -3.35
CA CYS A 19 -11.98 2.32 -3.00
C CYS A 19 -11.00 1.98 -4.13
N LEU A 20 -11.12 0.79 -4.72
CA LEU A 20 -10.28 0.37 -5.84
C LEU A 20 -10.51 1.26 -7.08
N SER A 21 -11.76 1.59 -7.40
CA SER A 21 -12.06 2.48 -8.53
C SER A 21 -11.52 3.90 -8.33
N ILE A 22 -11.62 4.46 -7.11
CA ILE A 22 -11.00 5.75 -6.77
C ILE A 22 -9.49 5.67 -6.97
N ALA A 23 -8.83 4.62 -6.47
CA ALA A 23 -7.39 4.45 -6.57
C ALA A 23 -6.93 4.33 -8.03
N ALA A 24 -7.63 3.56 -8.85
CA ALA A 24 -7.36 3.41 -10.28
C ALA A 24 -7.49 4.75 -11.01
N LYS A 25 -8.59 5.49 -10.77
CA LYS A 25 -8.83 6.84 -11.34
C LYS A 25 -7.78 7.87 -10.92
N PHE A 26 -7.15 7.71 -9.75
CA PHE A 26 -6.15 8.62 -9.23
C PHE A 26 -4.73 8.31 -9.72
N THR A 27 -4.41 7.02 -9.92
CA THR A 27 -3.02 6.56 -10.09
C THR A 27 -2.70 6.15 -11.53
N GLU A 28 -3.68 5.73 -12.33
CA GLU A 28 -3.44 5.09 -13.62
C GLU A 28 -3.61 6.03 -14.83
N VAL A 29 -2.79 5.78 -15.87
CA VAL A 29 -2.87 6.47 -17.17
C VAL A 29 -4.05 5.96 -18.01
N SER A 30 -4.48 4.71 -17.79
CA SER A 30 -5.61 4.07 -18.48
C SER A 30 -6.51 3.42 -17.45
N ILE A 31 -7.69 4.00 -17.24
CA ILE A 31 -8.63 3.58 -16.20
C ILE A 31 -9.36 2.30 -16.65
N PRO A 32 -9.28 1.18 -15.90
CA PRO A 32 -10.06 -0.01 -16.19
C PRO A 32 -11.54 0.30 -16.02
N PRO A 33 -12.40 -0.29 -16.86
CA PRO A 33 -13.84 -0.07 -16.75
C PRO A 33 -14.39 -0.71 -15.46
N LEU A 34 -15.51 -0.16 -14.96
CA LEU A 34 -16.09 -0.58 -13.67
C LEU A 34 -16.48 -2.06 -13.63
N HIS A 35 -16.76 -2.68 -14.77
CA HIS A 35 -17.05 -4.12 -14.85
C HIS A 35 -15.79 -4.96 -14.58
N ASP A 36 -14.63 -4.55 -15.08
CA ASP A 36 -13.35 -5.26 -14.86
C ASP A 36 -12.86 -5.11 -13.41
N LEU A 37 -13.31 -4.06 -12.71
CA LEU A 37 -13.01 -3.85 -11.29
C LEU A 37 -13.86 -4.71 -10.35
N GLN A 38 -14.98 -5.27 -10.83
CA GLN A 38 -15.75 -6.25 -10.06
C GLN A 38 -15.09 -7.61 -10.26
N MET A 39 -14.30 -8.04 -9.27
CA MET A 39 -13.62 -9.33 -9.32
C MET A 39 -14.62 -10.48 -9.49
N GLU A 40 -14.25 -11.50 -10.27
CA GLU A 40 -15.11 -12.67 -10.55
C GLU A 40 -15.54 -13.42 -9.28
N ASP A 41 -14.75 -13.33 -8.20
CA ASP A 41 -15.00 -14.02 -6.92
C ASP A 41 -15.92 -13.25 -5.95
N LEU A 42 -16.49 -12.11 -6.36
CA LEU A 42 -17.43 -11.36 -5.51
C LEU A 42 -18.83 -11.98 -5.55
N ASP A 43 -19.47 -12.09 -4.38
CA ASP A 43 -20.83 -12.66 -4.29
C ASP A 43 -21.90 -11.70 -4.84
N HIS A 44 -21.57 -10.42 -5.00
CA HIS A 44 -22.50 -9.36 -5.41
C HIS A 44 -21.94 -8.55 -6.58
N SER A 45 -22.76 -8.38 -7.63
CA SER A 45 -22.51 -7.41 -8.70
C SER A 45 -23.29 -6.12 -8.43
N PHE A 46 -22.65 -4.98 -8.68
CA PHE A 46 -23.22 -3.66 -8.42
C PHE A 46 -23.39 -2.86 -9.72
N GLN A 47 -24.47 -2.10 -9.81
CA GLN A 47 -24.64 -1.15 -10.90
C GLN A 47 -23.61 -0.02 -10.79
N GLU A 48 -23.14 0.50 -11.93
CA GLU A 48 -22.17 1.59 -11.99
C GLU A 48 -22.61 2.81 -11.15
N ASN A 49 -23.88 3.21 -11.26
CA ASN A 49 -24.45 4.31 -10.47
C ASN A 49 -24.34 4.09 -8.95
N THR A 50 -24.43 2.84 -8.50
CA THR A 50 -24.29 2.48 -7.08
C THR A 50 -22.84 2.62 -6.64
N ILE A 51 -21.90 2.17 -7.47
CA ILE A 51 -20.46 2.32 -7.21
C ILE A 51 -20.08 3.80 -7.19
N GLN A 52 -20.48 4.60 -8.18
CA GLN A 52 -20.21 6.05 -8.22
C GLN A 52 -20.76 6.79 -7.00
N ARG A 53 -21.95 6.42 -6.52
CA ARG A 53 -22.50 6.98 -5.27
C ARG A 53 -21.64 6.63 -4.06
N MET A 54 -21.13 5.41 -4.02
CA MET A 54 -20.22 4.99 -2.97
C MET A 54 -18.86 5.72 -3.08
N GLU A 55 -18.32 5.89 -4.29
CA GLU A 55 -17.09 6.66 -4.53
C GLU A 55 -17.21 8.08 -3.98
N LEU A 56 -18.29 8.79 -4.33
CA LEU A 56 -18.55 10.14 -3.82
C LEU A 56 -18.70 10.16 -2.30
N THR A 57 -19.24 9.10 -1.71
CA THR A 57 -19.36 8.98 -0.25
C THR A 57 -17.99 8.82 0.39
N VAL A 58 -17.16 7.92 -0.13
CA VAL A 58 -15.78 7.71 0.34
C VAL A 58 -14.97 9.00 0.21
N LEU A 59 -15.01 9.67 -0.94
CA LEU A 59 -14.30 10.93 -1.17
C LEU A 59 -14.74 12.03 -0.20
N LYS A 60 -16.05 12.15 0.07
CA LYS A 60 -16.56 13.11 1.06
C LYS A 60 -16.08 12.78 2.47
N VAL A 61 -16.08 11.52 2.87
CA VAL A 61 -15.59 11.09 4.19
C VAL A 61 -14.09 11.35 4.34
N LEU A 62 -13.33 11.17 3.27
CA LEU A 62 -11.90 11.48 3.20
C LEU A 62 -11.61 12.98 3.03
N ASP A 63 -12.61 13.87 2.99
CA ASP A 63 -12.44 15.30 2.72
C ASP A 63 -11.66 15.55 1.41
N TRP A 64 -11.87 14.70 0.41
CA TRP A 64 -11.14 14.67 -0.87
C TRP A 64 -9.63 14.46 -0.77
N ARG A 65 -9.13 14.04 0.39
CA ARG A 65 -7.70 13.80 0.65
C ARG A 65 -7.28 12.41 0.18
N ILE A 66 -7.18 12.26 -1.14
CA ILE A 66 -6.77 11.00 -1.80
C ILE A 66 -5.26 10.91 -2.05
N ASN A 67 -4.52 12.02 -1.90
CA ASN A 67 -3.06 12.06 -2.07
C ASN A 67 -2.33 11.50 -0.84
N CYS A 68 -2.58 10.22 -0.54
CA CYS A 68 -1.91 9.51 0.53
C CYS A 68 -0.54 9.03 0.03
N VAL A 69 0.51 9.29 0.80
CA VAL A 69 1.82 8.71 0.51
C VAL A 69 1.74 7.20 0.78
N THR A 70 1.93 6.39 -0.27
CA THR A 70 1.88 4.92 -0.15
C THR A 70 3.28 4.37 0.14
N THR A 71 3.36 3.12 0.58
CA THR A 71 4.64 2.41 0.70
C THR A 71 5.40 2.39 -0.63
N HIS A 72 4.66 2.26 -1.75
CA HIS A 72 5.18 2.32 -3.11
C HIS A 72 5.86 3.66 -3.44
N SER A 73 5.31 4.80 -3.01
CA SER A 73 5.97 6.10 -3.23
C SER A 73 7.38 6.16 -2.64
N TYR A 74 7.65 5.44 -1.55
CA TYR A 74 8.99 5.32 -0.97
C TYR A 74 9.86 4.29 -1.69
N VAL A 75 9.27 3.28 -2.34
CA VAL A 75 10.01 2.31 -3.15
C VAL A 75 10.74 3.03 -4.27
N ASP A 76 10.06 3.90 -5.01
CA ASP A 76 10.66 4.63 -6.14
C ASP A 76 11.84 5.51 -5.69
N LEU A 77 11.69 6.18 -4.54
CA LEU A 77 12.75 6.96 -3.94
C LEU A 77 13.96 6.09 -3.55
N LEU A 78 13.72 4.97 -2.87
CA LEU A 78 14.80 4.12 -2.35
C LEU A 78 15.49 3.34 -3.47
N THR A 79 14.73 2.83 -4.44
CA THR A 79 15.27 2.13 -5.62
C THR A 79 16.11 3.06 -6.48
N TRP A 80 15.75 4.35 -6.59
CA TRP A 80 16.60 5.36 -7.22
C TRP A 80 17.97 5.49 -6.54
N HIS A 81 18.01 5.53 -5.20
CA HIS A 81 19.28 5.57 -4.45
C HIS A 81 20.11 4.29 -4.61
N LEU A 82 19.43 3.15 -4.76
CA LEU A 82 20.04 1.85 -4.98
C LEU A 82 20.45 1.59 -6.44
N ASN A 83 20.13 2.49 -7.38
CA ASN A 83 20.46 2.36 -8.80
C ASN A 83 21.99 2.39 -9.07
N SER A 84 22.80 2.75 -8.07
CA SER A 84 24.26 2.58 -8.10
C SER A 84 24.70 1.11 -7.96
N LEU A 85 23.82 0.23 -7.51
CA LEU A 85 24.03 -1.21 -7.45
C LEU A 85 23.88 -1.83 -8.84
N GLN A 86 24.52 -2.98 -9.06
CA GLN A 86 24.48 -3.70 -10.32
C GLN A 86 23.02 -3.94 -10.80
N PRO A 87 22.70 -3.76 -12.11
CA PRO A 87 21.31 -3.79 -12.60
C PRO A 87 20.52 -5.04 -12.23
N LEU A 88 21.18 -6.21 -12.27
CA LEU A 88 20.57 -7.50 -11.90
C LEU A 88 20.12 -7.54 -10.42
N LEU A 89 20.87 -6.86 -9.55
CA LEU A 89 20.58 -6.79 -8.13
C LEU A 89 19.44 -5.80 -7.82
N HIS A 90 19.35 -4.72 -8.62
CA HIS A 90 18.27 -3.73 -8.51
C HIS A 90 16.90 -4.35 -8.80
N GLU A 91 16.79 -5.14 -9.87
CA GLU A 91 15.56 -5.85 -10.22
C GLU A 91 15.16 -6.87 -9.14
N ALA A 92 16.12 -7.65 -8.65
CA ALA A 92 15.89 -8.64 -7.60
C ALA A 92 15.42 -7.99 -6.28
N ILE A 93 16.04 -6.88 -5.86
CA ILE A 93 15.62 -6.12 -4.68
C ILE A 93 14.21 -5.56 -4.87
N THR A 94 13.93 -4.95 -6.02
CA THR A 94 12.64 -4.32 -6.30
C THR A 94 11.50 -5.33 -6.31
N SER A 95 11.70 -6.48 -6.97
CA SER A 95 10.74 -7.58 -6.98
C SER A 95 10.48 -8.10 -5.56
N ARG A 96 11.53 -8.40 -4.79
CA ARG A 96 11.40 -8.90 -3.42
C ARG A 96 10.74 -7.89 -2.48
N LEU A 97 11.08 -6.61 -2.64
CA LEU A 97 10.49 -5.52 -1.86
C LEU A 97 8.99 -5.40 -2.11
N ASN A 98 8.56 -5.47 -3.38
CA ASN A 98 7.15 -5.43 -3.74
C ASN A 98 6.37 -6.63 -3.16
N GLU A 99 6.95 -7.83 -3.17
CA GLU A 99 6.33 -9.00 -2.52
C GLU A 99 6.11 -8.78 -1.03
N LEU A 100 7.13 -8.29 -0.31
CA LEU A 100 7.02 -8.03 1.13
C LEU A 100 6.00 -6.92 1.44
N LEU A 101 5.99 -5.86 0.64
CA LEU A 101 5.03 -4.77 0.78
C LEU A 101 3.59 -5.23 0.50
N LEU A 102 3.37 -6.00 -0.57
CA LEU A 102 2.07 -6.61 -0.86
C LEU A 102 1.62 -7.53 0.28
N GLY A 103 2.53 -8.35 0.81
CA GLY A 103 2.26 -9.19 1.97
C GLY A 103 1.85 -8.38 3.21
N SER A 104 2.48 -7.23 3.43
CA SER A 104 2.18 -6.35 4.56
C SER A 104 0.80 -5.70 4.49
N LEU A 105 0.22 -5.52 3.30
CA LEU A 105 -1.12 -4.94 3.13
C LEU A 105 -2.23 -5.86 3.65
N SER A 106 -1.97 -7.17 3.72
CA SER A 106 -2.93 -8.17 4.21
C SER A 106 -3.05 -8.19 5.73
N ASP A 107 -2.06 -7.65 6.45
CA ASP A 107 -2.05 -7.63 7.91
C ASP A 107 -2.33 -6.20 8.43
N PRO A 108 -3.45 -5.98 9.14
CA PRO A 108 -3.83 -4.66 9.62
C PRO A 108 -2.83 -4.05 10.62
N ILE A 109 -1.95 -4.85 11.24
CA ILE A 109 -0.92 -4.36 12.17
C ILE A 109 0.00 -3.35 11.46
N PHE A 110 0.26 -3.51 10.16
CA PHE A 110 1.11 -2.60 9.41
C PHE A 110 0.50 -1.20 9.22
N LEU A 111 -0.82 -1.05 9.37
CA LEU A 111 -1.50 0.25 9.34
C LEU A 111 -1.16 1.13 10.55
N GLU A 112 -0.65 0.56 11.65
CA GLU A 112 -0.17 1.32 12.82
C GLU A 112 1.15 2.04 12.55
N PHE A 113 1.87 1.68 11.48
CA PHE A 113 3.19 2.22 11.16
C PHE A 113 3.10 3.23 10.02
N ARG A 114 4.05 4.18 10.00
CA ARG A 114 4.18 5.09 8.85
C ARG A 114 4.61 4.28 7.61
N PRO A 115 4.07 4.57 6.42
CA PRO A 115 4.46 3.88 5.19
C PRO A 115 5.98 3.82 4.96
N CYS A 116 6.71 4.90 5.28
CA CYS A 116 8.17 4.92 5.19
C CYS A 116 8.87 3.87 6.07
N ILE A 117 8.35 3.61 7.27
CA ILE A 117 8.93 2.64 8.21
C ILE A 117 8.70 1.22 7.69
N VAL A 118 7.51 0.95 7.15
CA VAL A 118 7.20 -0.35 6.54
C VAL A 118 8.11 -0.59 5.34
N THR A 119 8.26 0.39 4.44
CA THR A 119 9.14 0.29 3.27
C THR A 119 10.61 0.11 3.66
N LEU A 120 11.13 0.87 4.62
CA LEU A 120 12.51 0.72 5.08
C LEU A 120 12.77 -0.64 5.75
N SER A 121 11.80 -1.14 6.52
CA SER A 121 11.91 -2.46 7.16
C SER A 121 11.91 -3.57 6.11
N ALA A 122 11.02 -3.49 5.12
CA ALA A 122 10.99 -4.42 4.00
C ALA A 122 12.32 -4.37 3.22
N LEU A 123 12.84 -3.18 2.92
CA LEU A 123 14.12 -3.02 2.22
C LEU A 123 15.28 -3.65 3.00
N LYS A 124 15.32 -3.43 4.32
CA LYS A 124 16.33 -4.04 5.18
C LYS A 124 16.27 -5.58 5.09
N CYS A 125 15.07 -6.17 5.19
CA CYS A 125 14.88 -7.61 5.01
C CYS A 125 15.40 -8.10 3.65
N CYS A 126 15.09 -7.38 2.56
CA CYS A 126 15.60 -7.71 1.22
C CYS A 126 17.13 -7.71 1.17
N LEU A 127 17.78 -6.71 1.78
CA LEU A 127 19.24 -6.61 1.77
C LEU A 127 19.92 -7.69 2.61
N GLU A 128 19.33 -8.05 3.75
CA GLU A 128 19.83 -9.15 4.58
C GLU A 128 19.69 -10.50 3.87
N GLU A 129 18.60 -10.72 3.14
CA GLU A 129 18.34 -11.95 2.38
C GLU A 129 19.23 -12.07 1.13
N LEU A 130 19.38 -10.98 0.36
CA LEU A 130 20.11 -11.00 -0.93
C LEU A 130 21.60 -10.67 -0.83
N LEU A 131 22.05 -9.97 0.22
CA LEU A 131 23.45 -9.51 0.40
C LEU A 131 24.02 -9.78 1.81
N PRO A 132 24.02 -11.04 2.30
CA PRO A 132 24.43 -11.36 3.67
C PRO A 132 25.88 -10.96 4.02
N SER A 133 26.77 -10.78 3.02
CA SER A 133 28.19 -10.44 3.22
C SER A 133 28.54 -8.95 3.05
N LYS A 134 27.63 -8.12 2.52
CA LYS A 134 27.80 -6.66 2.34
C LYS A 134 26.70 -5.84 3.06
N ALA A 135 25.79 -6.52 3.75
CA ALA A 135 24.67 -5.94 4.47
C ALA A 135 25.12 -4.78 5.37
N ASP A 136 26.17 -4.94 6.18
CA ASP A 136 26.58 -3.93 7.17
C ASP A 136 27.01 -2.57 6.57
N ALA A 137 27.65 -2.56 5.40
CA ALA A 137 28.08 -1.33 4.72
C ALA A 137 26.90 -0.60 4.05
N HIS A 138 25.92 -1.34 3.53
CA HIS A 138 24.71 -0.76 2.95
C HIS A 138 23.68 -0.36 4.02
N ILE A 139 23.56 -1.16 5.09
CA ILE A 139 22.70 -0.88 6.24
C ILE A 139 23.17 0.38 6.99
N SER A 140 24.48 0.62 7.11
CA SER A 140 24.99 1.86 7.71
C SER A 140 24.71 3.11 6.86
N ASN A 141 24.78 3.00 5.54
CA ASN A 141 24.35 4.07 4.62
C ASN A 141 22.83 4.28 4.62
N ILE A 142 22.03 3.25 4.93
CA ILE A 142 20.57 3.36 5.01
C ILE A 142 20.12 3.82 6.40
N SER A 143 20.83 3.45 7.47
CA SER A 143 20.51 3.82 8.84
C SER A 143 20.67 5.31 9.10
N SER A 144 21.51 6.01 8.34
CA SER A 144 21.53 7.48 8.31
C SER A 144 20.23 8.10 7.77
N PHE A 145 19.45 7.36 6.99
CA PHE A 145 18.13 7.77 6.49
C PHE A 145 16.97 7.26 7.33
N VAL A 146 17.20 6.36 8.29
CA VAL A 146 16.15 5.84 9.18
C VAL A 146 15.83 6.90 10.24
N PRO A 147 14.64 7.54 10.22
CA PRO A 147 14.23 8.34 11.35
C PRO A 147 14.03 7.39 12.54
N GLN A 148 14.64 7.75 13.69
CA GLN A 148 14.51 7.02 14.95
C GLN A 148 13.07 6.56 15.18
N VAL A 149 12.92 5.25 15.39
CA VAL A 149 11.64 4.54 15.49
C VAL A 149 10.71 5.24 16.48
N GLN A 150 9.68 5.90 15.98
CA GLN A 150 8.59 6.41 16.80
C GLN A 150 7.28 5.80 16.31
N ARG A 151 6.73 4.93 17.17
CA ARG A 151 5.38 4.38 17.06
C ARG A 151 4.42 5.56 17.09
N VAL A 152 3.81 5.91 15.96
CA VAL A 152 2.81 6.98 15.92
C VAL A 152 1.57 6.41 16.55
N ARG A 153 1.33 6.76 17.82
CA ARG A 153 0.03 6.53 18.44
C ARG A 153 -0.97 7.43 17.71
N TYR A 154 -1.67 6.89 16.72
CA TYR A 154 -2.92 7.49 16.30
C TYR A 154 -3.90 7.27 17.45
N LEU A 155 -4.12 8.34 18.23
CA LEU A 155 -5.24 8.44 19.16
C LEU A 155 -6.51 8.44 18.30
N ILE A 156 -7.28 7.36 18.42
CA ILE A 156 -8.73 7.36 18.16
C ILE A 156 -9.41 7.73 19.48
#